data_AF-A0A4V6E5T9-F1
#
_entry.id   AF-A0A4V6E5T9-F1
#
_cell.length_a   1.000
_cell.length_b   1.000
_cell.length_c   1.000
_cell.angle_alpha   90.00
_cell.angle_beta   90.00
_cell.angle_gamma   90.00
#
_symmetry.space_group_name_H-M   'P 1'
#
loop_
_entity.id
_entity.type
_entity.pdbx_description
1 polymer ?
#
loop_
_entity_poly.entity_id
_entity_poly.type
_entity_poly.pdbx_seq_one_letter_code
_entity_poly.pdbx_strand_id
1 'polypeptide(L)'
;MNPQRVIPEVQDLHEMIKQRQNPIMSYDLADELVVKIEQLKFPDGWENSDGAQFGDVIFDLSSTYPRKQPKVYVSDDMSYRGGSPHVLYAQSVAPDGFTKYCIHTLSDWDPDKHSLKTMFNILEISLENPKAKNPLQEA
;
A
#
# COMPACT_ATOMS: atom_id res chain seq x y z
N MET A 1 -0.03 3.87 19.25
CA MET A 1 0.05 2.62 18.46
C MET A 1 0.65 1.52 19.34
N ASN A 2 0.24 0.26 19.17
CA ASN A 2 0.80 -0.88 19.92
C ASN A 2 1.80 -1.68 19.04
N PRO A 3 3.13 -1.55 19.26
CA PRO A 3 4.12 -2.29 18.47
C PRO A 3 3.97 -3.82 18.56
N GLN A 4 3.46 -4.35 19.68
CA GLN A 4 3.24 -5.80 19.85
C GLN A 4 2.18 -6.35 18.89
N ARG A 5 1.28 -5.49 18.39
CA ARG A 5 0.33 -5.86 17.33
C ARG A 5 0.96 -5.76 15.95
N VAL A 6 1.74 -4.71 15.70
CA VAL A 6 2.25 -4.40 14.35
C VAL A 6 3.40 -5.32 13.94
N ILE A 7 4.33 -5.64 14.84
CA ILE A 7 5.50 -6.47 14.50
C ILE A 7 5.09 -7.84 13.92
N PRO A 8 4.17 -8.60 14.54
CA PRO A 8 3.64 -9.83 13.94
C PRO A 8 2.97 -9.60 12.58
N GLU A 9 2.21 -8.52 12.41
CA GLU A 9 1.57 -8.22 11.13
C GLU A 9 2.59 -7.93 10.01
N VAL A 10 3.70 -7.26 10.32
CA VAL A 10 4.80 -7.03 9.37
C VAL A 10 5.46 -8.34 8.97
N GLN A 11 5.71 -9.24 9.94
CA GLN A 11 6.27 -10.58 9.66
C GLN A 11 5.32 -11.39 8.78
N ASP A 12 4.04 -11.36 9.09
CA ASP A 12 3.00 -12.01 8.32
C ASP A 12 2.94 -11.49 6.87
N LEU A 13 2.96 -10.17 6.70
CA LEU A 13 2.97 -9.51 5.40
C LEU A 13 4.23 -9.89 4.61
N HIS A 14 5.40 -9.87 5.25
CA HIS A 14 6.66 -10.29 4.66
C HIS A 14 6.58 -11.72 4.12
N GLU A 15 6.13 -12.68 4.94
CA GLU A 15 5.98 -14.07 4.50
C GLU A 15 4.98 -14.25 3.37
N MET A 16 3.90 -13.44 3.34
CA MET A 16 2.94 -13.46 2.24
C MET A 16 3.55 -12.98 0.92
N ILE A 17 4.28 -11.86 0.93
CA ILE A 17 4.92 -11.33 -0.28
C ILE A 17 6.04 -12.26 -0.77
N LYS A 18 6.79 -12.85 0.18
CA LYS A 18 7.88 -13.81 -0.08
C LYS A 18 7.47 -15.03 -0.90
N GLN A 19 6.18 -15.40 -0.89
CA GLN A 19 5.65 -16.47 -1.73
C GLN A 19 5.70 -16.15 -3.24
N ARG A 20 5.81 -14.87 -3.61
CA ARG A 20 5.73 -14.39 -5.01
C ARG A 20 7.00 -13.68 -5.47
N GLN A 21 7.65 -12.93 -4.56
CA GLN A 21 8.88 -12.18 -4.81
C GLN A 21 9.65 -12.00 -3.51
N ASN A 22 10.96 -11.75 -3.55
CA ASN A 22 11.72 -11.49 -2.32
C ASN A 22 11.57 -10.01 -1.91
N PRO A 23 10.76 -9.67 -0.88
CA PRO A 23 10.49 -8.27 -0.57
C PRO A 23 11.64 -7.64 0.21
N ILE A 24 11.90 -6.36 -0.02
CA ILE A 24 12.74 -5.54 0.86
C ILE A 24 11.77 -4.75 1.74
N MET A 25 11.71 -5.07 3.03
CA MET A 25 10.79 -4.40 3.97
C MET A 25 11.55 -3.73 5.11
N SER A 26 11.12 -2.53 5.45
CA SER A 26 11.58 -1.77 6.60
C SER A 26 10.39 -1.16 7.34
N TYR A 27 10.59 -0.80 8.60
CA TYR A 27 9.55 -0.14 9.39
C TYR A 27 10.16 0.75 10.47
N ASP A 28 9.46 1.83 10.78
CA ASP A 28 9.68 2.64 11.98
C ASP A 28 8.37 2.73 12.74
N LEU A 29 8.35 2.14 13.94
CA LEU A 29 7.18 2.10 14.82
C LEU A 29 7.28 3.05 16.02
N ALA A 30 8.37 3.82 16.11
CA ALA A 30 8.65 4.74 17.20
C ALA A 30 8.29 6.17 16.81
N ASP A 31 8.82 6.65 15.68
CA ASP A 31 8.72 8.06 15.29
C ASP A 31 7.80 8.24 14.08
N GLU A 32 8.12 7.61 12.95
CA GLU A 32 7.37 7.81 11.70
C GLU A 32 6.05 7.02 11.65
N LEU A 33 5.96 5.89 12.36
CA LEU A 33 4.80 4.98 12.36
C LEU A 33 4.47 4.42 10.98
N VAL A 34 5.51 4.01 10.24
CA VAL A 34 5.41 3.54 8.86
C VAL A 34 5.94 2.12 8.69
N VAL A 35 5.40 1.44 7.68
CA VAL A 35 5.96 0.19 7.12
C VAL A 35 6.18 0.42 5.64
N LYS A 36 7.41 0.23 5.17
CA LYS A 36 7.82 0.41 3.77
C LYS A 36 8.11 -0.95 3.13
N ILE A 37 7.66 -1.11 1.89
CA ILE A 37 8.04 -2.19 0.98
C ILE A 37 8.76 -1.53 -0.21
N GLU A 38 9.99 -1.93 -0.46
CA GLU A 38 10.82 -1.40 -1.53
C GLU A 38 10.87 -2.40 -2.70
N GLN A 39 10.94 -1.86 -3.92
CA GLN A 39 11.01 -2.65 -5.16
C GLN A 39 9.90 -3.70 -5.25
N LEU A 40 8.68 -3.34 -4.87
CA LEU A 40 7.51 -4.20 -5.05
C LEU A 40 7.22 -4.28 -6.56
N LYS A 41 7.11 -5.49 -7.10
CA LYS A 41 6.61 -5.69 -8.46
C LYS A 41 5.12 -5.37 -8.55
N PHE A 42 4.75 -4.41 -9.39
CA PHE A 42 3.37 -4.04 -9.68
C PHE A 42 2.80 -4.90 -10.83
N PRO A 43 1.46 -4.99 -10.98
CA PRO A 43 0.84 -5.75 -12.06
C PRO A 43 1.18 -5.24 -13.47
N ASP A 44 0.90 -6.07 -14.49
CA ASP A 44 1.18 -5.73 -15.87
C ASP A 44 0.50 -4.42 -16.33
N GLY A 45 1.26 -3.60 -17.05
CA GLY A 45 0.85 -2.30 -17.53
C GLY A 45 1.19 -1.15 -16.58
N TRP A 46 1.67 -1.43 -15.38
CA TRP A 46 2.31 -0.45 -14.51
C TRP A 46 3.79 -0.30 -14.82
N GLU A 47 4.25 0.93 -14.97
CA GLU A 47 5.65 1.25 -15.27
C GLU A 47 6.05 2.52 -14.53
N ASN A 48 7.27 2.50 -13.98
CA ASN A 48 7.94 3.66 -13.42
C ASN A 48 8.58 4.50 -14.54
N SER A 49 9.28 5.58 -14.16
CA SER A 49 9.93 6.49 -15.13
C SER A 49 11.02 5.85 -16.01
N ASP A 50 11.62 4.74 -15.54
CA ASP A 50 12.62 3.95 -16.27
C ASP A 50 12.00 2.82 -17.12
N GLY A 51 10.67 2.68 -17.12
CA GLY A 51 9.95 1.60 -17.82
C GLY A 51 9.95 0.26 -17.07
N ALA A 52 10.33 0.24 -15.79
CA ALA A 52 10.32 -0.96 -14.95
C ALA A 52 9.00 -1.09 -14.18
N GLN A 53 8.57 -2.33 -13.92
CA GLN A 53 7.33 -2.64 -13.18
C GLN A 53 7.52 -2.61 -11.65
N PHE A 54 8.48 -1.85 -11.14
CA PHE A 54 8.86 -1.87 -9.72
C PHE A 54 8.67 -0.49 -9.09
N GLY A 55 8.00 -0.46 -7.94
CA GLY A 55 7.78 0.76 -7.16
C GLY A 55 7.79 0.46 -5.66
N ASP A 56 7.87 1.53 -4.87
CA ASP A 56 7.85 1.44 -3.42
C ASP A 56 6.43 1.68 -2.89
N VAL A 57 6.12 1.08 -1.74
CA VAL A 57 4.84 1.22 -1.05
C VAL A 57 5.08 1.57 0.42
N ILE A 58 4.34 2.56 0.93
CA ILE A 58 4.34 2.95 2.34
C ILE A 58 2.94 2.74 2.93
N PHE A 59 2.86 1.99 4.03
CA PHE A 59 1.72 1.99 4.93
C PHE A 59 1.99 2.95 6.10
N ASP A 60 1.28 4.08 6.14
CA ASP A 60 1.27 5.02 7.27
C ASP A 60 0.19 4.60 8.25
N LEU A 61 0.62 4.06 9.39
CA LEU A 61 -0.26 3.44 10.37
C LEU A 61 -1.06 4.49 11.15
N SER A 62 -0.53 5.70 11.31
CA SER A 62 -0.95 6.67 12.33
C SER A 62 -0.84 6.15 13.77
N SER A 63 -0.84 7.08 14.74
CA SER A 63 -0.82 6.74 16.16
C SER A 63 -2.05 5.95 16.64
N THR A 64 -3.14 5.96 15.87
CA THR A 64 -4.42 5.32 16.19
C THR A 64 -4.57 3.88 15.67
N TYR A 65 -3.60 3.37 14.91
CA TYR A 65 -3.62 1.97 14.45
C TYR A 65 -3.73 0.97 15.61
N PRO A 66 -4.53 -0.11 15.49
CA PRO A 66 -5.32 -0.52 14.31
C PRO A 66 -6.74 0.06 14.26
N ARG A 67 -7.14 1.00 15.13
CA ARG A 67 -8.52 1.52 15.16
C ARG A 67 -8.92 2.24 13.88
N LYS A 68 -7.96 2.81 13.15
CA LYS A 68 -8.15 3.39 11.83
C LYS A 68 -7.33 2.62 10.82
N GLN A 69 -7.86 2.50 9.61
CA GLN A 69 -7.11 1.97 8.48
C GLN A 69 -5.83 2.81 8.24
N PRO A 70 -4.73 2.18 7.84
CA PRO A 70 -3.54 2.90 7.45
C PRO A 70 -3.77 3.63 6.12
N LYS A 71 -3.05 4.72 5.91
CA LYS A 71 -2.97 5.32 4.58
C LYS A 71 -1.93 4.57 3.76
N VAL A 72 -2.12 4.56 2.45
CA VAL A 72 -1.19 3.94 1.52
C VAL A 72 -0.62 5.01 0.60
N TYR A 73 0.69 4.96 0.40
CA TYR A 73 1.39 5.74 -0.59
C TYR A 73 2.19 4.81 -1.50
N VAL A 74 2.32 5.20 -2.76
CA VAL A 74 3.14 4.50 -3.76
C VAL A 74 4.12 5.49 -4.38
N SER A 75 5.21 5.00 -4.98
CA SER A 75 6.13 5.85 -5.77
C SER A 75 5.36 6.75 -6.74
N ASP A 76 5.69 8.03 -6.77
CA ASP A 76 4.97 9.06 -7.55
C ASP A 76 5.21 8.99 -9.07
N ASP A 77 6.27 8.30 -9.48
CA ASP A 77 6.62 8.06 -10.87
C ASP A 77 5.94 6.82 -11.48
N MET A 78 5.19 6.06 -10.68
CA MET A 78 4.41 4.91 -11.16
C MET A 78 3.20 5.36 -11.97
N SER A 79 3.09 4.86 -13.20
CA SER A 79 1.98 5.12 -14.10
C SER A 79 1.39 3.83 -14.66
N TYR A 80 0.11 3.85 -15.03
CA TYR A 80 -0.54 2.72 -15.70
C TYR A 80 -0.78 3.06 -17.17
N ARG A 81 -0.12 2.34 -18.08
CA ARG A 81 -0.18 2.53 -19.54
C ARG A 81 0.00 4.00 -19.94
N GLY A 82 1.01 4.66 -19.35
CA GLY A 82 1.37 6.05 -19.62
C GLY A 82 0.41 7.10 -19.04
N GLY A 83 -0.55 6.70 -18.18
CA GLY A 83 -1.47 7.61 -17.52
C GLY A 83 -1.43 7.48 -16.00
N SER A 84 -1.79 8.55 -15.29
CA SER A 84 -2.06 8.52 -13.86
C SER A 84 -3.43 7.90 -13.62
N PRO A 85 -3.55 6.74 -12.93
CA PRO A 85 -4.84 6.14 -12.66
C PRO A 85 -5.67 6.97 -11.67
N HIS A 86 -6.99 6.75 -11.68
CA HIS A 86 -7.97 7.52 -10.90
C HIS A 86 -7.76 7.44 -9.38
N VAL A 87 -7.01 6.44 -8.93
CA VAL A 87 -6.71 6.17 -7.52
C VAL A 87 -5.56 7.03 -6.97
N LEU A 88 -4.84 7.80 -7.78
CA LEU A 88 -3.77 8.67 -7.29
C LEU A 88 -4.33 10.07 -6.94
N TYR A 89 -4.30 10.43 -5.66
CA TYR A 89 -4.75 11.76 -5.20
C TYR A 89 -3.59 12.74 -5.17
N ALA A 90 -3.34 13.40 -6.30
CA ALA A 90 -2.26 14.38 -6.47
C ALA A 90 -2.32 15.59 -5.51
N GLN A 91 -3.44 15.84 -4.82
CA GLN A 91 -3.62 16.97 -3.90
C GLN A 91 -3.50 16.61 -2.42
N SER A 92 -3.05 15.40 -2.08
CA SER A 92 -2.90 14.99 -0.69
C SER A 92 -1.45 15.05 -0.24
N VAL A 93 -1.24 15.48 1.01
CA VAL A 93 0.09 15.48 1.64
C VAL A 93 0.62 14.05 1.66
N ALA A 94 1.76 13.83 1.01
CA ALA A 94 2.47 12.56 0.90
C ALA A 94 3.97 12.79 1.18
N PRO A 95 4.71 11.75 1.58
CA PRO A 95 6.17 11.82 1.68
C PRO A 95 6.83 12.17 0.33
N ASP A 96 8.03 12.74 0.36
CA ASP A 96 8.79 13.08 -0.86
C ASP A 96 9.04 11.84 -1.73
N GLY A 97 8.73 11.93 -3.03
CA GLY A 97 8.81 10.81 -3.98
C GLY A 97 7.64 9.83 -3.91
N PHE A 98 6.59 10.16 -3.16
CA PHE A 98 5.40 9.34 -3.02
C PHE A 98 4.13 10.13 -3.34
N THR A 99 3.13 9.40 -3.84
CA THR A 99 1.78 9.89 -4.02
C THR A 99 0.82 9.06 -3.19
N LYS A 100 -0.23 9.68 -2.65
CA LYS A 100 -1.23 8.94 -1.90
C LYS A 100 -2.05 8.06 -2.83
N TYR A 101 -2.07 6.79 -2.49
CA TYR A 101 -2.87 5.80 -3.16
C TYR A 101 -4.24 5.70 -2.47
N CYS A 102 -5.30 6.03 -3.20
CA CYS A 102 -6.66 6.03 -2.71
C CYS A 102 -7.21 4.61 -2.65
N ILE A 103 -6.93 3.96 -1.53
CA ILE A 103 -7.72 2.80 -1.11
C ILE A 103 -9.00 3.35 -0.50
N HIS A 104 -10.13 3.13 -1.18
CA HIS A 104 -11.43 3.50 -0.65
C HIS A 104 -11.55 2.96 0.77
N THR A 105 -11.92 3.83 1.71
CA THR A 105 -12.16 3.44 3.10
C THR A 105 -13.04 2.20 3.09
N LEU A 106 -12.52 1.08 3.59
CA LEU A 106 -13.39 -0.04 3.89
C LEU A 106 -14.42 0.52 4.87
N SER A 107 -15.69 0.60 4.45
CA SER A 107 -16.78 0.98 5.36
C SER A 107 -16.78 0.11 6.62
N ASP A 108 -16.23 -1.10 6.47
CA ASP A 108 -16.25 -2.17 7.45
C ASP A 108 -14.84 -2.44 8.02
N TRP A 109 -13.94 -1.43 8.08
CA TRP A 109 -12.64 -1.62 8.73
C TRP A 109 -12.82 -2.11 10.18
N ASP A 110 -12.46 -3.36 10.42
CA ASP A 110 -12.57 -4.04 11.70
C ASP A 110 -11.17 -4.25 12.28
N PRO A 111 -10.77 -3.53 13.36
CA PRO A 111 -9.43 -3.62 13.93
C PRO A 111 -9.08 -5.01 14.49
N ASP A 112 -10.08 -5.85 14.76
CA ASP A 112 -9.88 -7.20 15.29
C ASP A 112 -9.65 -8.22 14.17
N LYS A 113 -10.16 -7.94 12.97
CA LYS A 113 -10.06 -8.85 11.80
C LYS A 113 -9.07 -8.39 10.74
N HIS A 114 -8.88 -7.08 10.60
CA HIS A 114 -8.06 -6.50 9.56
C HIS A 114 -6.65 -6.16 10.06
N SER A 115 -5.71 -6.21 9.12
CA SER A 115 -4.28 -6.02 9.36
C SER A 115 -3.58 -5.44 8.14
N LEU A 116 -2.26 -5.27 8.22
CA LEU A 116 -1.42 -4.95 7.08
C LEU A 116 -1.59 -5.91 5.89
N LYS A 117 -1.81 -7.21 6.13
CA LYS A 117 -2.12 -8.18 5.08
C LYS A 117 -3.42 -7.83 4.34
N THR A 118 -4.46 -7.48 5.08
CA THR A 118 -5.74 -7.07 4.50
C THR A 118 -5.54 -5.87 3.60
N MET A 119 -4.81 -4.86 4.07
CA MET A 119 -4.53 -3.65 3.31
C MET A 119 -3.69 -3.92 2.06
N PHE A 120 -2.71 -4.81 2.15
CA PHE A 120 -1.92 -5.22 1.00
C PHE A 120 -2.76 -5.96 -0.05
N ASN A 121 -3.62 -6.89 0.35
CA ASN A 121 -4.52 -7.57 -0.59
C ASN A 121 -5.45 -6.60 -1.32
N ILE A 122 -5.97 -5.59 -0.61
CA ILE A 122 -6.81 -4.55 -1.20
C ILE A 122 -6.01 -3.69 -2.19
N LEU A 123 -4.76 -3.35 -1.83
CA LEU A 123 -3.85 -2.67 -2.73
C LEU A 123 -3.64 -3.49 -4.01
N GLU A 124 -3.36 -4.79 -3.90
CA GLU A 124 -3.16 -5.67 -5.07
C GLU A 124 -4.39 -5.67 -5.98
N ILE A 125 -5.59 -5.89 -5.43
CA ILE A 125 -6.85 -5.85 -6.20
C ILE A 125 -7.02 -4.49 -6.90
N SER A 126 -6.68 -3.41 -6.20
CA SER A 126 -6.77 -2.07 -6.77
C SER A 126 -5.75 -1.81 -7.87
N LEU A 127 -4.53 -2.33 -7.75
CA LEU A 127 -3.49 -2.21 -8.77
C LEU A 127 -3.84 -3.05 -10.00
N GLU A 128 -4.50 -4.19 -9.84
CA GLU A 128 -5.03 -5.00 -10.94
C GLU A 128 -6.21 -4.32 -11.66
N ASN A 129 -6.93 -3.44 -10.96
CA ASN A 129 -8.10 -2.73 -11.45
C ASN A 129 -7.93 -1.19 -11.40
N PRO A 130 -6.92 -0.61 -12.07
CA PRO A 130 -6.49 0.77 -11.87
C PRO A 130 -7.50 1.84 -12.34
N LYS A 131 -8.52 1.43 -13.10
CA LYS A 131 -9.60 2.30 -13.61
C LYS A 131 -10.94 2.09 -12.90
N ALA A 132 -11.05 1.09 -12.03
CA ALA A 132 -12.27 0.82 -11.30
C ALA A 132 -12.54 1.96 -10.31
N LYS A 133 -13.81 2.35 -10.18
CA LYS A 133 -14.19 3.37 -9.19
C LYS A 133 -14.18 2.76 -7.80
N ASN A 134 -14.62 1.50 -7.67
CA ASN A 134 -14.45 0.71 -6.48
C ASN A 134 -13.88 -0.68 -6.83
N PRO A 135 -12.54 -0.84 -6.80
CA PRO A 135 -11.90 -2.12 -7.10
C PRO A 135 -12.40 -3.29 -6.26
N LEU A 136 -12.90 -3.05 -5.05
CA LEU A 136 -13.38 -4.13 -4.17
C LEU A 136 -14.81 -4.60 -4.49
N GLN A 137 -15.59 -3.82 -5.23
CA GLN A 137 -16.95 -4.20 -5.67
C GLN A 137 -16.99 -4.63 -7.14
N GLU A 138 -16.00 -4.21 -7.93
CA GLU A 138 -15.94 -4.41 -9.38
C GLU A 138 -14.97 -5.52 -9.82
N ALA A 139 -14.19 -6.09 -8.88
CA ALA A 139 -13.25 -7.18 -9.12
C ALA A 139 -13.89 -8.57 -9.10
#